data_AF-A0A8T2TYM5-F1
#
_entry.id   AF-A0A8T2TYM5-F1
#
_cell.length_a   1.000
_cell.length_b   1.000
_cell.length_c   1.000
_cell.angle_alpha   90.00
_cell.angle_beta   90.00
_cell.angle_gamma   90.00
#
_symmetry.space_group_name_H-M   'P 1'
#
loop_
_entity.id
_entity.type
_entity.pdbx_description
1 polymer ?
#
loop_
_entity_poly.entity_id
_entity_poly.type
_entity_poly.pdbx_seq_one_letter_code
_entity_poly.pdbx_strand_id
1 'polypeptide(L)'
;MMALKMRRTRLSEIYRRLCGSPPSSDFRHRTLSNTRNFSVVPTQKQVSISRGLGSRVATINYPKHLNALTKSSAMRLRKFYERWEHEQGVNMVILQGAGGVFSVGADVKELYKSGMEGNFEACKEFFKDLYNLVYVLGTYRKIQISMIDGLAVGAAYTLSSFSHFQLVTERAAFSSPETRIGFHPDAGTSFVLSCLKGSFGEYLALTGEKLDMTDMIMTRLAQNPVQAERIPEILHQLRSLDTNDEEVVRNIVEIFHDGIEVDPDSFLHREEAINRCFSLDKVEDIIYALEAEAAGTDYAWYRDVLDNMRAASPLSQKLALKSIRMARQESLAETLKREYRMSCRAIAGNISKDFYEGVRAHLIEKDHDPKWSPSYLEMVSDEMVDAYFEPFENEAEELDLPTSEREGIYGAEDIKDDISDQAAHLEGKKEVQGVRESDEDILNWAVGVSHNLRT
;
A
#
# COMPACT_ATOMS: atom_id res chain seq x y z
N MET A 1 -7.16 -34.43 33.08
CA MET A 1 -6.26 -33.29 33.39
C MET A 1 -4.75 -33.59 33.20
N MET A 2 -4.35 -34.55 32.36
CA MET A 2 -2.92 -34.87 32.13
C MET A 2 -2.50 -34.96 30.65
N ALA A 3 -3.43 -34.76 29.70
CA ALA A 3 -3.13 -34.78 28.25
C ALA A 3 -2.90 -33.38 27.63
N LEU A 4 -3.23 -32.29 28.34
CA LEU A 4 -3.01 -30.91 27.87
C LEU A 4 -1.59 -30.37 28.17
N LYS A 5 -0.74 -31.13 28.87
CA LYS A 5 0.61 -30.69 29.26
C LYS A 5 1.73 -31.11 28.29
N MET A 6 1.45 -31.98 27.31
CA MET A 6 2.46 -32.46 26.34
C MET A 6 2.51 -31.72 25.00
N ARG A 7 1.52 -30.89 24.65
CA ARG A 7 1.56 -30.07 23.40
C ARG A 7 2.22 -28.70 23.56
N ARG A 8 2.43 -28.21 24.80
CA ARG A 8 3.12 -26.94 25.06
C ARG A 8 4.65 -27.04 25.00
N THR A 9 5.22 -28.23 25.12
CA THR A 9 6.67 -28.44 25.21
C THR A 9 7.38 -28.39 23.86
N ARG A 10 6.73 -28.81 22.75
CA ARG A 10 7.37 -28.81 21.41
C ARG A 10 7.45 -27.43 20.74
N LEU A 11 6.51 -26.52 21.01
CA LEU A 11 6.56 -25.15 20.46
C LEU A 11 7.60 -24.27 21.20
N SER A 12 7.81 -24.51 22.50
CA SER A 12 8.85 -23.80 23.26
C SER A 12 10.29 -24.19 22.89
N GLU A 13 10.48 -25.37 22.31
CA GLU A 13 11.81 -25.88 21.91
C GLU A 13 12.24 -25.39 20.52
N ILE A 14 11.27 -25.11 19.64
CA ILE A 14 11.50 -24.47 18.33
C ILE A 14 11.83 -22.98 18.52
N TYR A 15 11.14 -22.30 19.43
CA TYR A 15 11.41 -20.89 19.77
C TYR A 15 12.83 -20.69 20.37
N ARG A 16 13.31 -21.65 21.17
CA ARG A 16 14.62 -21.62 21.83
C ARG A 16 15.81 -21.91 20.89
N ARG A 17 15.56 -22.45 19.68
CA ARG A 17 16.58 -22.66 18.64
C ARG A 17 16.73 -21.48 17.68
N LEU A 18 15.68 -20.64 17.55
CA LEU A 18 15.69 -19.46 16.67
C LEU A 18 16.14 -18.18 17.40
N CYS A 19 15.95 -18.11 18.71
CA CYS A 19 16.46 -17.02 19.54
C CYS A 19 17.54 -17.58 20.48
N GLY A 20 18.81 -17.35 20.14
CA GLY A 20 19.95 -17.77 20.97
C GLY A 20 19.81 -17.28 22.42
N SER A 21 20.07 -18.17 23.38
CA SER A 21 20.05 -17.87 24.82
C SER A 21 21.04 -16.75 25.19
N PRO A 22 20.72 -15.91 26.19
CA PRO A 22 21.64 -14.87 26.65
C PRO A 22 22.80 -15.50 27.44
N PRO A 23 24.04 -14.98 27.33
CA PRO A 23 25.10 -15.41 28.23
C PRO A 23 24.85 -14.82 29.63
N SER A 24 25.03 -15.69 30.62
CA SER A 24 25.03 -15.42 32.05
C SER A 24 26.10 -14.40 32.46
N SER A 25 25.76 -13.63 33.49
CA SER A 25 26.59 -12.66 34.18
C SER A 25 27.90 -13.26 34.72
N ASP A 26 29.02 -12.77 34.21
CA ASP A 26 30.17 -12.31 34.99
C ASP A 26 31.25 -11.81 34.02
N PHE A 27 31.71 -10.56 34.18
CA PHE A 27 33.11 -10.12 34.08
C PHE A 27 33.21 -8.58 33.96
N ARG A 28 33.59 -7.98 35.09
CA ARG A 28 34.51 -6.85 35.33
C ARG A 28 34.66 -5.76 34.26
N HIS A 29 34.43 -4.52 34.71
CA HIS A 29 34.86 -3.23 34.17
C HIS A 29 36.01 -3.28 33.15
N ARG A 30 35.71 -2.90 31.89
CA ARG A 30 36.61 -2.15 31.02
C ARG A 30 35.80 -1.18 30.17
N THR A 31 35.95 0.10 30.46
CA THR A 31 35.48 1.24 29.68
C THR A 31 36.15 1.19 28.30
N LEU A 32 35.36 0.99 27.25
CA LEU A 32 35.75 1.27 25.87
C LEU A 32 34.59 2.01 25.21
N SER A 33 34.79 3.31 25.00
CA SER A 33 33.97 4.16 24.15
C SER A 33 33.90 3.56 22.75
N ASN A 34 32.73 3.00 22.39
CA ASN A 34 32.43 2.57 21.04
C ASN A 34 31.19 3.33 20.56
N THR A 35 31.42 4.54 20.06
CA THR A 35 30.50 5.22 19.14
C THR A 35 30.35 4.33 17.90
N ARG A 36 29.24 3.58 17.83
CA ARG A 36 28.84 2.88 16.61
C ARG A 36 28.47 3.94 15.58
N ASN A 37 29.40 4.23 14.68
CA ASN A 37 29.13 4.97 13.46
C ASN A 37 28.03 4.23 12.68
N PHE A 38 26.83 4.80 12.63
CA PHE A 38 25.85 4.48 11.61
C PHE A 38 26.50 4.78 10.26
N SER A 39 26.90 3.74 9.54
CA SER A 39 27.42 3.90 8.19
C SER A 39 26.27 4.30 7.27
N VAL A 40 26.17 5.62 7.05
CA VAL A 40 25.31 6.23 6.04
C VAL A 40 25.66 5.59 4.71
N VAL A 41 24.72 4.85 4.11
CA VAL A 41 24.87 4.37 2.74
C VAL A 41 24.96 5.62 1.86
N PRO A 42 25.99 5.77 1.00
CA PRO A 42 26.09 6.93 0.13
C PRO A 42 24.80 7.05 -0.70
N THR A 43 24.20 8.24 -0.71
CA THR A 43 22.92 8.59 -1.37
C THR A 43 22.84 8.16 -2.85
N GLN A 44 23.98 7.99 -3.52
CA GLN A 44 24.07 7.45 -4.89
C GLN A 44 23.70 5.97 -5.04
N LYS A 45 23.58 5.19 -3.94
CA LYS A 45 23.31 3.74 -3.98
C LYS A 45 21.87 3.32 -3.70
N GLN A 46 20.99 4.25 -3.28
CA GLN A 46 19.59 3.95 -2.93
C GLN A 46 18.66 3.77 -4.13
N VAL A 47 19.06 4.28 -5.31
CA VAL A 47 18.36 3.99 -6.58
C VAL A 47 19.42 3.66 -7.62
N SER A 48 19.45 2.40 -8.05
CA SER A 48 20.34 1.91 -9.11
C SER A 48 19.59 1.83 -10.44
N ILE A 49 20.32 2.10 -11.52
CA ILE A 49 19.78 2.08 -12.88
C ILE A 49 20.51 1.02 -13.69
N SER A 50 19.76 0.19 -14.40
CA SER A 50 20.30 -0.63 -15.49
C SER A 50 19.64 -0.27 -16.83
N ARG A 51 20.33 -0.53 -17.93
CA ARG A 51 19.87 -0.18 -19.28
C ARG A 51 19.59 -1.45 -20.08
N GLY A 52 18.45 -1.46 -20.78
CA GLY A 52 18.18 -2.35 -21.91
C GLY A 52 18.40 -1.60 -23.23
N LEU A 53 17.97 -2.22 -24.34
CA LEU A 53 18.04 -1.64 -25.67
C LEU A 53 17.15 -0.38 -25.76
N GLY A 54 15.84 -0.54 -25.56
CA GLY A 54 14.85 0.55 -25.44
C GLY A 54 14.36 0.79 -24.01
N SER A 55 14.84 0.05 -23.01
CA SER A 55 14.32 0.12 -21.63
C SER A 55 15.28 0.74 -20.61
N ARG A 56 14.70 1.25 -19.52
CA ARG A 56 15.42 1.66 -18.31
C ARG A 56 14.83 0.92 -17.11
N VAL A 57 15.68 0.27 -16.32
CA VAL A 57 15.25 -0.38 -15.07
C VAL A 57 15.71 0.46 -13.89
N ALA A 58 14.76 1.03 -13.17
CA ALA A 58 14.98 1.71 -11.90
C ALA A 58 14.76 0.73 -10.75
N THR A 59 15.79 0.54 -9.92
CA THR A 59 15.71 -0.33 -8.75
C THR A 59 15.85 0.50 -7.48
N ILE A 60 14.81 0.50 -6.65
CA ILE A 60 14.90 1.00 -5.27
C ILE A 60 15.78 0.02 -4.50
N ASN A 61 16.94 0.49 -4.07
CA ASN A 61 18.03 -0.35 -3.56
C ASN A 61 18.43 0.10 -2.14
N TYR A 62 17.50 -0.08 -1.21
CA TYR A 62 17.72 0.13 0.22
C TYR A 62 17.22 -1.06 1.06
N PRO A 63 17.65 -2.31 0.75
CA PRO A 63 17.01 -3.52 1.25
C PRO A 63 17.09 -3.70 2.77
N LYS A 64 18.14 -3.17 3.42
CA LYS A 64 18.29 -3.22 4.89
C LYS A 64 17.18 -2.45 5.63
N HIS A 65 16.50 -1.54 4.93
CA HIS A 65 15.38 -0.75 5.43
C HIS A 65 14.12 -1.04 4.61
N LEU A 66 14.01 -2.26 4.05
CA LEU A 66 12.86 -2.72 3.28
C LEU A 66 12.51 -1.77 2.11
N ASN A 67 13.54 -1.15 1.52
CA ASN A 67 13.38 -0.19 0.42
C ASN A 67 12.52 1.04 0.77
N ALA A 68 12.55 1.49 2.02
CA ALA A 68 11.94 2.76 2.43
C ALA A 68 12.47 3.95 1.60
N LEU A 69 11.55 4.84 1.21
CA LEU A 69 11.80 6.01 0.39
C LEU A 69 12.32 7.16 1.24
N THR A 70 13.58 7.51 1.02
CA THR A 70 14.19 8.75 1.53
C THR A 70 13.96 9.91 0.57
N LYS A 71 14.11 11.15 1.03
CA LYS A 71 14.12 12.36 0.17
C LYS A 71 15.05 12.20 -1.02
N SER A 72 16.26 11.68 -0.79
CA SER A 72 17.22 11.49 -1.87
C SER A 72 16.76 10.46 -2.90
N SER A 73 16.09 9.38 -2.48
CA SER A 73 15.59 8.36 -3.39
C SER A 73 14.40 8.85 -4.21
N ALA A 74 13.43 9.54 -3.59
CA ALA A 74 12.27 10.13 -4.27
C ALA A 74 12.70 11.17 -5.32
N MET A 75 13.52 12.15 -4.92
CA MET A 75 14.08 13.15 -5.84
C MET A 75 14.85 12.52 -7.00
N ARG A 76 15.63 11.45 -6.74
CA ARG A 76 16.43 10.78 -7.76
C ARG A 76 15.56 10.01 -8.75
N LEU A 77 14.53 9.29 -8.28
CA LEU A 77 13.55 8.64 -9.14
C LEU A 77 12.86 9.68 -10.02
N ARG A 78 12.34 10.77 -9.43
CA ARG A 78 11.67 11.86 -10.16
C ARG A 78 12.52 12.37 -11.31
N LYS A 79 13.76 12.76 -11.02
CA LYS A 79 14.71 13.27 -12.03
C LYS A 79 14.99 12.26 -13.15
N PHE A 80 15.02 10.97 -12.84
CA PHE A 80 15.20 9.94 -13.86
C PHE A 80 13.97 9.81 -14.76
N TYR A 81 12.77 9.73 -14.17
CA TYR A 81 11.53 9.63 -14.92
C TYR A 81 11.33 10.85 -15.83
N GLU A 82 11.44 12.06 -15.30
CA GLU A 82 11.35 13.32 -16.07
C GLU A 82 12.35 13.33 -17.24
N ARG A 83 13.60 12.90 -17.01
CA ARG A 83 14.61 12.84 -18.08
C ARG A 83 14.28 11.79 -19.13
N TRP A 84 13.90 10.59 -18.71
CA TRP A 84 13.64 9.47 -19.61
C TRP A 84 12.41 9.67 -20.47
N GLU A 85 11.45 10.48 -20.02
CA GLU A 85 10.27 10.85 -20.81
C GLU A 85 10.68 11.58 -22.10
N HIS A 86 11.72 12.39 -22.06
CA HIS A 86 12.24 13.14 -23.21
C HIS A 86 13.46 12.48 -23.90
N GLU A 87 14.04 11.43 -23.33
CA GLU A 87 15.22 10.75 -23.86
C GLU A 87 14.84 9.89 -25.09
N GLN A 88 15.44 10.19 -26.26
CA GLN A 88 15.31 9.35 -27.46
C GLN A 88 15.93 7.96 -27.22
N GLY A 89 15.28 6.91 -27.71
CA GLY A 89 15.71 5.52 -27.48
C GLY A 89 15.37 4.97 -26.09
N VAL A 90 14.62 5.72 -25.27
CA VAL A 90 13.93 5.15 -24.10
C VAL A 90 12.45 5.03 -24.47
N ASN A 91 11.95 3.81 -24.54
CA ASN A 91 10.57 3.50 -24.90
C ASN A 91 9.76 3.00 -23.70
N MET A 92 10.44 2.39 -22.72
CA MET A 92 9.80 1.85 -21.52
C MET A 92 10.66 2.02 -20.26
N VAL A 93 9.99 2.13 -19.12
CA VAL A 93 10.62 2.21 -17.79
C VAL A 93 10.07 1.11 -16.91
N ILE A 94 10.96 0.38 -16.25
CA ILE A 94 10.64 -0.70 -15.32
C ILE A 94 11.05 -0.27 -13.91
N LEU A 95 10.10 -0.26 -12.96
CA LEU A 95 10.34 -0.02 -11.54
C LEU A 95 10.36 -1.34 -10.77
N GLN A 96 11.35 -1.54 -9.91
CA GLN A 96 11.42 -2.70 -9.02
C GLN A 96 12.10 -2.36 -7.69
N GLY A 97 11.93 -3.22 -6.70
CA GLY A 97 12.70 -3.17 -5.44
C GLY A 97 13.81 -4.22 -5.40
N ALA A 98 14.90 -3.93 -4.69
CA ALA A 98 15.98 -4.88 -4.48
C ALA A 98 15.67 -5.82 -3.30
N GLY A 99 16.02 -7.11 -3.43
CA GLY A 99 16.05 -8.04 -2.30
C GLY A 99 14.71 -8.62 -1.87
N GLY A 100 13.76 -8.81 -2.80
CA GLY A 100 12.49 -9.48 -2.53
C GLY A 100 11.50 -8.64 -1.72
N VAL A 101 11.63 -7.31 -1.81
CA VAL A 101 10.72 -6.32 -1.26
C VAL A 101 10.59 -5.22 -2.30
N PHE A 102 9.38 -4.81 -2.65
CA PHE A 102 9.18 -3.67 -3.54
C PHE A 102 9.56 -2.37 -2.83
N SER A 103 8.75 -1.95 -1.85
CA SER A 103 9.05 -0.83 -0.95
C SER A 103 8.02 -0.76 0.19
N VAL A 104 8.42 -0.22 1.34
CA VAL A 104 7.53 0.00 2.50
C VAL A 104 7.07 1.46 2.66
N GLY A 105 7.17 2.26 1.60
CA GLY A 105 6.72 3.65 1.58
C GLY A 105 7.78 4.60 2.14
N ALA A 106 7.35 5.71 2.73
CA ALA A 106 8.25 6.73 3.27
C ALA A 106 9.17 6.20 4.39
N ASP A 107 10.39 6.75 4.51
CA ASP A 107 11.23 6.54 5.70
C ASP A 107 10.67 7.33 6.90
N VAL A 108 9.60 6.78 7.50
CA VAL A 108 8.88 7.41 8.61
C VAL A 108 9.74 7.60 9.86
N LYS A 109 10.83 6.83 10.02
CA LYS A 109 11.78 7.02 11.13
C LYS A 109 12.59 8.30 10.97
N GLU A 110 12.99 8.60 9.74
CA GLU A 110 13.69 9.85 9.43
C GLU A 110 12.74 11.06 9.55
N LEU A 111 11.48 10.91 9.11
CA LEU A 111 10.45 11.93 9.31
C LEU A 111 10.18 12.20 10.79
N TYR A 112 9.99 11.14 11.59
CA TYR A 112 9.84 11.23 13.04
C TYR A 112 11.01 11.98 13.68
N LYS A 113 12.25 11.58 13.36
CA LYS A 113 13.44 12.21 13.92
C LYS A 113 13.53 13.69 13.53
N SER A 114 13.36 14.00 12.24
CA SER A 114 13.43 15.37 11.74
C SER A 114 12.35 16.26 12.37
N GLY A 115 11.12 15.75 12.48
CA GLY A 115 10.02 16.45 13.13
C GLY A 115 10.25 16.69 14.62
N MET A 116 10.77 15.70 15.35
CA MET A 116 11.13 15.85 16.78
C MET A 116 12.26 16.87 17.01
N GLU A 117 13.15 17.05 16.03
CA GLU A 117 14.21 18.07 16.05
C GLU A 117 13.70 19.46 15.60
N GLY A 118 12.41 19.59 15.24
CA GLY A 118 11.81 20.83 14.75
C GLY A 118 12.14 21.16 13.30
N ASN A 119 12.74 20.22 12.56
CA ASN A 119 13.11 20.38 11.15
C ASN A 119 11.90 20.14 10.22
N PHE A 120 10.80 20.84 10.47
CA PHE A 120 9.54 20.66 9.74
C PHE A 120 9.68 20.96 8.25
N GLU A 121 10.50 21.94 7.88
CA GLU A 121 10.73 22.30 6.48
C GLU A 121 11.36 21.14 5.69
N ALA A 122 12.30 20.40 6.28
CA ALA A 122 12.89 19.23 5.64
C ALA A 122 11.85 18.12 5.37
N CYS A 123 10.85 17.98 6.27
CA CYS A 123 9.73 17.06 6.09
C CYS A 123 8.77 17.55 4.99
N LYS A 124 8.45 18.86 4.97
CA LYS A 124 7.65 19.47 3.89
C LYS A 124 8.29 19.26 2.53
N GLU A 125 9.61 19.46 2.42
CA GLU A 125 10.36 19.23 1.18
C GLU A 125 10.34 17.75 0.77
N PHE A 126 10.42 16.81 1.73
CA PHE A 126 10.29 15.39 1.43
C PHE A 126 8.93 15.06 0.79
N PHE A 127 7.82 15.50 1.40
CA PHE A 127 6.50 15.25 0.84
C PHE A 127 6.34 15.92 -0.52
N LYS A 128 6.86 17.14 -0.69
CA LYS A 128 6.83 17.84 -1.97
C LYS A 128 7.52 17.04 -3.07
N ASP A 129 8.71 16.50 -2.78
CA ASP A 129 9.47 15.67 -3.72
C ASP A 129 8.76 14.35 -4.02
N LEU A 130 8.22 13.68 -2.99
CA LEU A 130 7.50 12.42 -3.14
C LEU A 130 6.22 12.60 -3.96
N TYR A 131 5.45 13.66 -3.72
CA TYR A 131 4.13 13.81 -4.34
C TYR A 131 4.27 14.30 -5.77
N ASN A 132 5.30 15.11 -6.06
CA ASN A 132 5.69 15.40 -7.43
C ASN A 132 6.14 14.13 -8.18
N LEU A 133 6.87 13.21 -7.53
CA LEU A 133 7.19 11.92 -8.15
C LEU A 133 5.92 11.14 -8.49
N VAL A 134 4.98 11.01 -7.54
CA VAL A 134 3.70 10.32 -7.78
C VAL A 134 2.93 10.96 -8.93
N TYR A 135 2.87 12.28 -8.99
CA TYR A 135 2.22 12.99 -10.10
C TYR A 135 2.89 12.71 -11.45
N VAL A 136 4.22 12.71 -11.50
CA VAL A 136 4.98 12.36 -12.71
C VAL A 136 4.69 10.93 -13.16
N LEU A 137 4.61 9.97 -12.22
CA LEU A 137 4.27 8.57 -12.51
C LEU A 137 2.83 8.43 -13.02
N GLY A 138 1.87 9.13 -12.38
CA GLY A 138 0.46 9.11 -12.76
C GLY A 138 0.15 9.74 -14.12
N THR A 139 1.07 10.56 -14.65
CA THR A 139 0.90 11.29 -15.92
C THR A 139 2.00 10.97 -16.92
N TYR A 140 2.68 9.83 -16.74
CA TYR A 140 3.85 9.48 -17.54
C TYR A 140 3.46 9.03 -18.95
N ARG A 141 4.19 9.52 -19.96
CA ARG A 141 3.81 9.35 -21.38
C ARG A 141 4.41 8.12 -22.07
N LYS A 142 5.24 7.35 -21.37
CA LYS A 142 5.91 6.16 -21.91
C LYS A 142 5.44 4.92 -21.16
N ILE A 143 5.64 3.75 -21.76
CA ILE A 143 5.26 2.47 -21.16
C ILE A 143 5.93 2.33 -19.78
N GLN A 144 5.11 2.17 -18.75
CA GLN A 144 5.55 1.92 -17.38
C GLN A 144 5.23 0.50 -16.97
N ILE A 145 6.23 -0.18 -16.41
CA ILE A 145 6.10 -1.53 -15.87
C ILE A 145 6.55 -1.51 -14.41
N SER A 146 5.73 -2.04 -13.51
CA SER A 146 6.13 -2.24 -12.11
C SER A 146 6.27 -3.71 -11.80
N MET A 147 7.44 -4.12 -11.30
CA MET A 147 7.71 -5.47 -10.82
C MET A 147 7.53 -5.51 -9.30
N ILE A 148 6.38 -5.97 -8.84
CA ILE A 148 5.97 -6.01 -7.44
C ILE A 148 6.31 -7.39 -6.87
N ASP A 149 7.54 -7.53 -6.39
CA ASP A 149 8.02 -8.72 -5.67
C ASP A 149 8.19 -8.39 -4.17
N GLY A 150 7.35 -9.00 -3.33
CA GLY A 150 7.35 -8.75 -1.89
C GLY A 150 6.47 -7.58 -1.43
N LEU A 151 6.80 -7.02 -0.27
CA LEU A 151 5.97 -5.98 0.37
C LEU A 151 5.90 -4.69 -0.47
N ALA A 152 4.68 -4.19 -0.66
CA ALA A 152 4.35 -2.88 -1.22
C ALA A 152 3.38 -2.16 -0.27
N VAL A 153 3.93 -1.39 0.69
CA VAL A 153 3.13 -0.81 1.79
C VAL A 153 2.90 0.68 1.61
N GLY A 154 1.65 1.11 1.76
CA GLY A 154 1.26 2.52 1.74
C GLY A 154 1.62 3.23 0.43
N ALA A 155 2.20 4.42 0.56
CA ALA A 155 2.75 5.24 -0.53
C ALA A 155 3.74 4.52 -1.47
N ALA A 156 4.29 3.35 -1.09
CA ALA A 156 5.07 2.56 -2.05
C ALA A 156 4.21 2.01 -3.17
N TYR A 157 3.02 1.51 -2.84
CA TYR A 157 2.16 0.88 -3.82
C TYR A 157 1.69 1.87 -4.88
N THR A 158 1.45 3.13 -4.49
CA THR A 158 1.05 4.20 -5.43
C THR A 158 2.10 4.46 -6.52
N LEU A 159 3.38 4.18 -6.26
CA LEU A 159 4.42 4.26 -7.30
C LEU A 159 4.20 3.24 -8.43
N SER A 160 3.45 2.17 -8.16
CA SER A 160 3.13 1.12 -9.12
C SER A 160 1.72 1.22 -9.70
N SER A 161 0.78 1.88 -9.01
CA SER A 161 -0.64 1.94 -9.36
C SER A 161 -0.93 2.52 -10.74
N PHE A 162 -0.03 3.35 -11.27
CA PHE A 162 -0.18 4.01 -12.58
C PHE A 162 0.60 3.31 -13.71
N SER A 163 1.10 2.10 -13.46
CA SER A 163 1.84 1.34 -14.48
C SER A 163 0.88 0.72 -15.49
N HIS A 164 1.28 0.71 -16.77
CA HIS A 164 0.51 0.04 -17.82
C HIS A 164 0.51 -1.48 -17.58
N PHE A 165 1.60 -1.99 -17.01
CA PHE A 165 1.75 -3.38 -16.59
C PHE A 165 2.27 -3.43 -15.16
N GLN A 166 1.51 -4.04 -14.27
CA GLN A 166 2.02 -4.47 -12.97
C GLN A 166 2.26 -5.96 -13.06
N LEU A 167 3.46 -6.42 -12.72
CA LEU A 167 3.84 -7.82 -12.66
C LEU A 167 4.00 -8.17 -11.19
N VAL A 168 3.14 -9.05 -10.68
CA VAL A 168 3.00 -9.29 -9.24
C VAL A 168 3.39 -10.73 -8.93
N THR A 169 4.25 -10.95 -7.93
CA THR A 169 4.69 -12.29 -7.57
C THR A 169 3.85 -12.92 -6.47
N GLU A 170 3.99 -14.23 -6.28
CA GLU A 170 3.38 -14.96 -5.17
C GLU A 170 3.82 -14.45 -3.77
N ARG A 171 4.85 -13.60 -3.72
CA ARG A 171 5.37 -12.98 -2.49
C ARG A 171 4.81 -11.59 -2.25
N ALA A 172 4.13 -11.03 -3.24
CA ALA A 172 3.59 -9.69 -3.17
C ALA A 172 2.58 -9.58 -2.04
N ALA A 173 2.62 -8.44 -1.35
CA ALA A 173 1.56 -8.09 -0.45
C ALA A 173 1.43 -6.58 -0.29
N PHE A 174 0.18 -6.14 -0.24
CA PHE A 174 -0.20 -4.76 -0.05
C PHE A 174 -0.83 -4.55 1.34
N SER A 175 -0.57 -3.40 1.95
CA SER A 175 -1.39 -2.88 3.04
C SER A 175 -1.27 -1.37 3.13
N SER A 176 -2.28 -0.71 3.70
CA SER A 176 -2.31 0.73 4.02
C SER A 176 -2.47 0.92 5.53
N PRO A 177 -1.40 0.72 6.33
CA PRO A 177 -1.48 0.72 7.79
C PRO A 177 -1.29 2.13 8.42
N GLU A 178 -1.43 3.21 7.66
CA GLU A 178 -1.10 4.58 8.08
C GLU A 178 -1.89 5.02 9.32
N THR A 179 -3.15 4.59 9.44
CA THR A 179 -3.99 4.91 10.60
C THR A 179 -3.44 4.32 11.90
N ARG A 180 -2.71 3.21 11.83
CA ARG A 180 -2.06 2.55 12.98
C ARG A 180 -0.82 3.29 13.46
N ILE A 181 -0.24 4.17 12.65
CA ILE A 181 0.90 5.00 13.04
C ILE A 181 0.51 6.46 13.25
N GLY A 182 -0.78 6.77 13.38
CA GLY A 182 -1.26 8.14 13.58
C GLY A 182 -1.08 9.03 12.35
N PHE A 183 -1.16 8.43 11.15
CA PHE A 183 -1.05 9.12 9.87
C PHE A 183 -2.28 8.89 8.99
N HIS A 184 -2.29 9.38 7.76
CA HIS A 184 -3.38 9.21 6.80
C HIS A 184 -2.87 8.50 5.53
N PRO A 185 -3.74 7.87 4.73
CA PRO A 185 -3.37 7.43 3.38
C PRO A 185 -2.90 8.64 2.57
N ASP A 186 -1.66 8.59 2.09
CA ASP A 186 -0.94 9.73 1.54
C ASP A 186 -0.26 9.39 0.20
N ALA A 187 0.37 10.38 -0.45
CA ALA A 187 1.07 10.20 -1.73
C ALA A 187 0.25 9.47 -2.82
N GLY A 188 -1.02 9.86 -2.99
CA GLY A 188 -1.97 9.30 -3.93
C GLY A 188 -2.69 8.04 -3.42
N THR A 189 -2.42 7.59 -2.19
CA THR A 189 -3.02 6.35 -1.68
C THR A 189 -4.53 6.48 -1.53
N SER A 190 -5.05 7.65 -1.11
CA SER A 190 -6.50 7.85 -1.05
C SER A 190 -7.16 7.81 -2.43
N PHE A 191 -6.46 8.29 -3.48
CA PHE A 191 -6.92 8.20 -4.87
C PHE A 191 -7.03 6.75 -5.33
N VAL A 192 -5.97 5.96 -5.16
CA VAL A 192 -5.95 4.54 -5.54
C VAL A 192 -7.02 3.75 -4.79
N LEU A 193 -7.11 3.92 -3.48
CA LEU A 193 -8.13 3.26 -2.67
C LEU A 193 -9.55 3.66 -3.07
N SER A 194 -9.77 4.91 -3.49
CA SER A 194 -11.08 5.40 -3.94
C SER A 194 -11.56 4.77 -5.25
N CYS A 195 -10.64 4.21 -6.04
CA CYS A 195 -10.96 3.51 -7.30
C CYS A 195 -11.38 2.06 -7.07
N LEU A 196 -11.17 1.50 -5.87
CA LEU A 196 -11.58 0.14 -5.56
C LEU A 196 -13.12 0.04 -5.51
N LYS A 197 -13.63 -1.11 -5.95
CA LYS A 197 -15.07 -1.38 -6.00
C LYS A 197 -15.74 -1.17 -4.64
N GLY A 198 -16.93 -0.59 -4.62
CA GLY A 198 -17.74 -0.47 -3.40
C GLY A 198 -17.03 0.32 -2.30
N SER A 199 -16.84 -0.30 -1.14
CA SER A 199 -16.21 0.28 0.05
C SER A 199 -14.91 -0.42 0.48
N PHE A 200 -14.24 -1.12 -0.46
CA PHE A 200 -12.98 -1.80 -0.18
C PHE A 200 -11.85 -0.83 0.20
N GLY A 201 -11.79 0.35 -0.44
CA GLY A 201 -10.79 1.35 -0.10
C GLY A 201 -10.85 1.79 1.35
N GLU A 202 -12.06 2.09 1.83
CA GLU A 202 -12.33 2.46 3.22
C GLU A 202 -11.99 1.30 4.18
N TYR A 203 -12.36 0.07 3.84
CA TYR A 203 -12.00 -1.12 4.61
C TYR A 203 -10.48 -1.25 4.81
N LEU A 204 -9.71 -1.16 3.72
CA LEU A 204 -8.26 -1.32 3.76
C LEU A 204 -7.58 -0.23 4.57
N ALA A 205 -7.99 1.03 4.42
CA ALA A 205 -7.37 2.14 5.15
C ALA A 205 -7.72 2.16 6.64
N LEU A 206 -8.95 1.80 7.01
CA LEU A 206 -9.40 1.82 8.40
C LEU A 206 -8.88 0.63 9.21
N THR A 207 -8.70 -0.52 8.56
CA THR A 207 -8.24 -1.75 9.24
C THR A 207 -6.73 -1.97 9.11
N GLY A 208 -6.11 -1.45 8.05
CA GLY A 208 -4.74 -1.78 7.69
C GLY A 208 -4.56 -3.25 7.30
N GLU A 209 -5.64 -3.92 6.88
CA GLU A 209 -5.61 -5.32 6.44
C GLU A 209 -4.55 -5.51 5.35
N LYS A 210 -3.89 -6.67 5.40
CA LYS A 210 -2.89 -7.06 4.42
C LYS A 210 -3.54 -7.91 3.35
N LEU A 211 -3.42 -7.48 2.10
CA LEU A 211 -3.79 -8.26 0.93
C LEU A 211 -2.57 -9.01 0.41
N ASP A 212 -2.73 -10.30 0.14
CA ASP A 212 -1.73 -11.06 -0.63
C ASP A 212 -1.92 -10.86 -2.14
N MET A 213 -1.09 -11.51 -2.96
CA MET A 213 -1.20 -11.45 -4.42
C MET A 213 -2.62 -11.77 -4.92
N THR A 214 -3.23 -12.85 -4.43
CA THR A 214 -4.54 -13.30 -4.90
C THR A 214 -5.60 -12.24 -4.58
N ASP A 215 -5.61 -11.73 -3.35
CA ASP A 215 -6.52 -10.66 -2.96
C ASP A 215 -6.29 -9.37 -3.78
N MET A 216 -5.03 -9.01 -4.05
CA MET A 216 -4.70 -7.85 -4.89
C MET A 216 -5.23 -7.99 -6.32
N ILE A 217 -5.12 -9.18 -6.94
CA ILE A 217 -5.67 -9.43 -8.28
C ILE A 217 -7.20 -9.37 -8.25
N MET A 218 -7.83 -10.01 -7.27
CA MET A 218 -9.29 -10.12 -7.21
C MET A 218 -9.99 -8.81 -6.81
N THR A 219 -9.34 -7.99 -5.99
CA THR A 219 -9.79 -6.61 -5.70
C THR A 219 -9.51 -5.65 -6.86
N ARG A 220 -8.83 -6.11 -7.92
CA ARG A 220 -8.36 -5.32 -9.06
C ARG A 220 -7.38 -4.22 -8.64
N LEU A 221 -6.80 -4.36 -7.45
CA LEU A 221 -5.71 -3.51 -7.04
C LEU A 221 -4.53 -3.75 -7.98
N ALA A 222 -4.22 -5.01 -8.30
CA ALA A 222 -3.12 -5.33 -9.20
C ALA A 222 -3.48 -6.29 -10.34
N GLN A 223 -2.55 -6.43 -11.28
CA GLN A 223 -2.69 -7.26 -12.49
C GLN A 223 -1.46 -8.14 -12.74
N ASN A 224 -1.54 -9.02 -13.74
CA ASN A 224 -0.47 -9.90 -14.24
C ASN A 224 0.34 -10.65 -13.15
N PRO A 225 -0.28 -11.64 -12.46
CA PRO A 225 0.45 -12.60 -11.63
C PRO A 225 1.56 -13.30 -12.43
N VAL A 226 2.76 -13.38 -11.86
CA VAL A 226 3.93 -14.08 -12.41
C VAL A 226 4.71 -14.77 -11.30
N GLN A 227 5.48 -15.80 -11.62
CA GLN A 227 6.34 -16.45 -10.61
C GLN A 227 7.60 -15.63 -10.32
N ALA A 228 7.95 -15.43 -9.05
CA ALA A 228 9.16 -14.69 -8.66
C ALA A 228 10.44 -15.24 -9.31
N GLU A 229 10.52 -16.56 -9.50
CA GLU A 229 11.67 -17.23 -10.12
C GLU A 229 11.85 -16.89 -11.61
N ARG A 230 10.78 -16.43 -12.29
CA ARG A 230 10.80 -16.05 -13.71
C ARG A 230 11.15 -14.57 -13.93
N ILE A 231 11.22 -13.75 -12.87
CA ILE A 231 11.59 -12.32 -12.97
C ILE A 231 12.87 -12.09 -13.79
N PRO A 232 13.98 -12.82 -13.58
CA PRO A 232 15.20 -12.60 -14.37
C PRO A 232 15.01 -12.82 -15.86
N GLU A 233 14.18 -13.78 -16.25
CA GLU A 233 13.86 -14.10 -17.64
C GLU A 233 12.96 -13.02 -18.25
N ILE A 234 11.91 -12.59 -17.53
CA ILE A 234 11.02 -11.50 -17.94
C ILE A 234 11.84 -10.22 -18.18
N LEU A 235 12.69 -9.85 -17.21
CA LEU A 235 13.56 -8.68 -17.32
C LEU A 235 14.52 -8.81 -18.51
N HIS A 236 15.04 -10.01 -18.80
CA HIS A 236 15.89 -10.22 -19.96
C HIS A 236 15.13 -9.94 -21.27
N GLN A 237 13.91 -10.47 -21.43
CA GLN A 237 13.09 -10.24 -22.61
C GLN A 237 12.68 -8.77 -22.75
N LEU A 238 12.18 -8.13 -21.70
CA LEU A 238 11.80 -6.72 -21.75
C LEU A 238 13.00 -5.81 -22.07
N ARG A 239 14.20 -6.17 -21.60
CA ARG A 239 15.43 -5.40 -21.87
C ARG A 239 16.00 -5.58 -23.27
N SER A 240 15.60 -6.62 -24.01
CA SER A 240 16.04 -6.82 -25.39
C SER A 240 15.16 -6.08 -26.41
N LEU A 241 14.01 -5.58 -25.97
CA LEU A 241 13.09 -4.81 -26.81
C LEU A 241 13.61 -3.40 -27.11
N ASP A 242 13.35 -2.95 -28.33
CA ASP A 242 13.45 -1.56 -28.77
C ASP A 242 12.14 -1.13 -29.43
N THR A 243 11.06 -1.15 -28.65
CA THR A 243 9.73 -0.78 -29.12
C THR A 243 8.99 0.05 -28.09
N ASN A 244 8.15 0.97 -28.57
CA ASN A 244 7.14 1.69 -27.80
C ASN A 244 5.72 1.14 -28.07
N ASP A 245 5.61 0.00 -28.75
CA ASP A 245 4.36 -0.70 -28.98
C ASP A 245 3.97 -1.50 -27.72
N GLU A 246 2.90 -1.07 -27.06
CA GLU A 246 2.36 -1.72 -25.86
C GLU A 246 1.92 -3.16 -26.12
N GLU A 247 1.46 -3.49 -27.32
CA GLU A 247 0.96 -4.82 -27.63
C GLU A 247 2.11 -5.85 -27.64
N VAL A 248 3.31 -5.43 -28.07
CA VAL A 248 4.51 -6.27 -27.98
C VAL A 248 4.86 -6.57 -26.52
N VAL A 249 4.75 -5.56 -25.65
CA VAL A 249 4.99 -5.73 -24.20
C VAL A 249 3.93 -6.65 -23.59
N ARG A 250 2.66 -6.47 -23.97
CA ARG A 250 1.54 -7.31 -23.52
C ARG A 250 1.75 -8.77 -23.84
N ASN A 251 2.12 -9.08 -25.08
CA ASN A 251 2.40 -10.45 -25.50
C ASN A 251 3.50 -11.12 -24.64
N ILE A 252 4.54 -10.38 -24.25
CA ILE A 252 5.55 -10.90 -23.33
C ILE A 252 4.96 -11.13 -21.94
N VAL A 253 4.23 -10.17 -21.40
CA VAL A 253 3.59 -10.31 -20.07
C VAL A 253 2.65 -11.53 -20.05
N GLU A 254 1.87 -11.75 -21.10
CA GLU A 254 0.95 -12.89 -21.22
C GLU A 254 1.66 -14.25 -21.27
N ILE A 255 2.86 -14.34 -21.86
CA ILE A 255 3.66 -15.59 -21.87
C ILE A 255 4.03 -16.03 -20.45
N PHE A 256 4.20 -15.09 -19.52
CA PHE A 256 4.58 -15.37 -18.14
C PHE A 256 3.43 -15.29 -17.16
N HIS A 257 2.22 -14.98 -17.64
CA HIS A 257 1.03 -14.88 -16.80
C HIS A 257 0.74 -16.25 -16.16
N ASP A 258 0.65 -16.26 -14.83
CA ASP A 258 0.32 -17.46 -14.07
C ASP A 258 -1.15 -17.44 -13.65
N GLY A 259 -1.73 -18.63 -13.46
CA GLY A 259 -3.06 -18.73 -12.88
C GLY A 259 -3.02 -18.32 -11.39
N ILE A 260 -4.15 -17.82 -10.88
CA ILE A 260 -4.33 -17.67 -9.44
C ILE A 260 -5.26 -18.77 -8.91
N GLU A 261 -4.88 -19.36 -7.79
CA GLU A 261 -5.77 -20.21 -7.01
C GLU A 261 -6.48 -19.33 -5.97
N VAL A 262 -7.81 -19.30 -6.04
CA VAL A 262 -8.64 -18.56 -5.09
C VAL A 262 -9.03 -19.50 -3.95
N ASP A 263 -8.65 -19.14 -2.73
CA ASP A 263 -9.06 -19.86 -1.53
C ASP A 263 -10.60 -19.83 -1.40
N PRO A 264 -11.28 -20.97 -1.14
CA PRO A 264 -12.70 -20.97 -0.80
C PRO A 264 -13.07 -20.13 0.43
N ASP A 265 -12.13 -19.78 1.31
CA ASP A 265 -12.31 -18.85 2.42
C ASP A 265 -11.83 -17.41 2.08
N SER A 266 -11.57 -17.13 0.79
CA SER A 266 -11.04 -15.85 0.27
C SER A 266 -11.92 -14.65 0.63
N PHE A 267 -11.28 -13.46 0.60
CA PHE A 267 -11.90 -12.17 0.92
C PHE A 267 -13.21 -11.88 0.16
N LEU A 268 -13.47 -12.54 -0.97
CA LEU A 268 -14.70 -12.42 -1.75
C LEU A 268 -15.97 -12.72 -0.94
N HIS A 269 -15.88 -13.63 0.03
CA HIS A 269 -17.01 -13.95 0.91
C HIS A 269 -17.36 -12.81 1.89
N ARG A 270 -16.47 -11.82 2.01
CA ARG A 270 -16.63 -10.65 2.89
C ARG A 270 -17.13 -9.42 2.14
N GLU A 271 -17.18 -9.45 0.80
CA GLU A 271 -17.51 -8.28 -0.03
C GLU A 271 -18.83 -7.62 0.39
N GLU A 272 -19.89 -8.40 0.58
CA GLU A 272 -21.18 -7.84 0.98
C GLU A 272 -21.14 -7.19 2.36
N ALA A 273 -20.50 -7.83 3.34
CA ALA A 273 -20.37 -7.30 4.69
C ALA A 273 -19.52 -6.02 4.71
N ILE A 274 -18.43 -6.01 3.95
CA ILE A 274 -17.57 -4.83 3.76
C ILE A 274 -18.39 -3.69 3.17
N ASN A 275 -19.09 -3.91 2.06
CA ASN A 275 -19.89 -2.87 1.41
C ASN A 275 -21.03 -2.37 2.32
N ARG A 276 -21.70 -3.24 3.07
CA ARG A 276 -22.74 -2.83 4.02
C ARG A 276 -22.20 -1.99 5.17
N CYS A 277 -21.10 -2.39 5.79
CA CYS A 277 -20.58 -1.72 6.98
C CYS A 277 -19.78 -0.46 6.62
N PHE A 278 -18.85 -0.54 5.66
CA PHE A 278 -17.89 0.53 5.35
C PHE A 278 -18.43 1.62 4.42
N SER A 279 -19.65 1.46 3.89
CA SER A 279 -20.34 2.52 3.14
C SER A 279 -20.92 3.63 4.04
N LEU A 280 -21.03 3.40 5.35
CA LEU A 280 -21.64 4.32 6.32
C LEU A 280 -20.80 5.57 6.59
N ASP A 281 -21.46 6.72 6.75
CA ASP A 281 -20.80 8.03 6.70
C ASP A 281 -19.76 8.31 7.79
N LYS A 282 -19.85 7.67 8.95
CA LYS A 282 -18.97 7.93 10.10
C LYS A 282 -18.26 6.66 10.57
N VAL A 283 -17.04 6.81 11.06
CA VAL A 283 -16.26 5.69 11.62
C VAL A 283 -17.01 5.02 12.77
N GLU A 284 -17.68 5.82 13.61
CA GLU A 284 -18.53 5.35 14.70
C GLU A 284 -19.67 4.45 14.20
N ASP A 285 -20.34 4.84 13.11
CA ASP A 285 -21.42 4.07 12.51
C ASP A 285 -20.91 2.76 11.89
N ILE A 286 -19.72 2.80 11.26
CA ILE A 286 -19.04 1.60 10.74
C ILE A 286 -18.75 0.61 11.87
N ILE A 287 -18.16 1.07 12.98
CA ILE A 287 -17.89 0.22 14.15
C ILE A 287 -19.18 -0.37 14.73
N TYR A 288 -20.21 0.46 14.88
CA TYR A 288 -21.51 0.00 15.38
C TYR A 288 -22.13 -1.09 14.48
N ALA A 289 -22.08 -0.91 13.16
CA ALA A 289 -22.58 -1.90 12.20
C ALA A 289 -21.79 -3.21 12.29
N LEU A 290 -20.46 -3.14 12.39
CA LEU A 290 -19.61 -4.32 12.57
C LEU A 290 -19.90 -5.06 13.87
N GLU A 291 -20.11 -4.34 14.98
CA GLU A 291 -20.49 -4.93 16.28
C GLU A 291 -21.86 -5.62 16.21
N ALA A 292 -22.82 -5.00 15.52
CA ALA A 292 -24.15 -5.56 15.32
C ALA A 292 -24.11 -6.84 14.47
N GLU A 293 -23.35 -6.86 13.37
CA GLU A 293 -23.17 -8.06 12.56
C GLU A 293 -22.41 -9.14 13.36
N ALA A 294 -21.37 -8.78 14.11
CA ALA A 294 -20.61 -9.69 14.96
C ALA A 294 -21.45 -10.37 16.05
N ALA A 295 -22.48 -9.69 16.59
CA ALA A 295 -23.37 -10.28 17.58
C ALA A 295 -24.22 -11.43 17.03
N GLY A 296 -24.42 -11.49 15.71
CA GLY A 296 -25.21 -12.51 15.03
C GLY A 296 -24.43 -13.73 14.55
N THR A 297 -23.10 -13.78 14.76
CA THR A 297 -22.24 -14.82 14.18
C THR A 297 -20.98 -15.08 15.02
N ASP A 298 -20.41 -16.28 14.91
CA ASP A 298 -19.09 -16.60 15.51
C ASP A 298 -17.91 -16.21 14.61
N TYR A 299 -18.18 -15.58 13.46
CA TYR A 299 -17.20 -15.27 12.45
C TYR A 299 -16.05 -14.40 12.99
N ALA A 300 -14.86 -14.99 13.05
CA ALA A 300 -13.68 -14.37 13.67
C ALA A 300 -13.25 -13.07 12.99
N TRP A 301 -13.53 -12.94 11.69
CA TRP A 301 -13.16 -11.77 10.91
C TRP A 301 -13.71 -10.46 11.49
N TYR A 302 -14.97 -10.39 11.94
CA TYR A 302 -15.49 -9.15 12.52
C TYR A 302 -14.71 -8.72 13.76
N ARG A 303 -14.29 -9.67 14.59
CA ARG A 303 -13.48 -9.38 15.79
C ARG A 303 -12.11 -8.83 15.39
N ASP A 304 -11.45 -9.46 14.43
CA ASP A 304 -10.13 -9.02 13.95
C ASP A 304 -10.19 -7.61 13.34
N VAL A 305 -11.25 -7.33 12.57
CA VAL A 305 -11.52 -6.00 12.00
C VAL A 305 -11.74 -4.95 13.09
N LEU A 306 -12.61 -5.24 14.06
CA LEU A 306 -12.88 -4.34 15.18
C LEU A 306 -11.64 -4.08 16.03
N ASP A 307 -10.85 -5.12 16.30
CA ASP A 307 -9.61 -5.00 17.08
C ASP A 307 -8.56 -4.15 16.34
N ASN A 308 -8.44 -4.33 15.02
CA ASN A 308 -7.56 -3.51 14.19
C ASN A 308 -7.98 -2.04 14.18
N MET A 309 -9.27 -1.74 13.99
CA MET A 309 -9.79 -0.36 14.01
C MET A 309 -9.62 0.28 15.39
N ARG A 310 -9.88 -0.45 16.48
CA ARG A 310 -9.72 0.06 17.86
C ARG A 310 -8.26 0.33 18.23
N ALA A 311 -7.30 -0.37 17.61
CA ALA A 311 -5.88 -0.14 17.83
C ALA A 311 -5.34 1.11 17.09
N ALA A 312 -6.04 1.58 16.06
CA ALA A 312 -5.63 2.73 15.24
C ALA A 312 -5.97 4.08 15.89
N SER A 313 -5.30 5.16 15.45
CA SER A 313 -5.61 6.52 15.94
C SER A 313 -7.06 6.90 15.56
N PRO A 314 -7.87 7.37 16.51
CA PRO A 314 -9.23 7.84 16.24
C PRO A 314 -9.27 8.98 15.22
N LEU A 315 -8.34 9.94 15.34
CA LEU A 315 -8.25 11.06 14.41
C LEU A 315 -7.87 10.58 13.01
N SER A 316 -6.84 9.73 12.92
CA SER A 316 -6.40 9.17 11.63
C SER A 316 -7.48 8.38 10.90
N GLN A 317 -8.33 7.64 11.62
CA GLN A 317 -9.44 6.92 11.02
C GLN A 317 -10.44 7.88 10.36
N LYS A 318 -10.81 8.97 11.05
CA LYS A 318 -11.70 10.00 10.46
C LYS A 318 -11.05 10.70 9.27
N LEU A 319 -9.75 11.02 9.36
CA LEU A 319 -8.99 11.59 8.25
C LEU A 319 -8.97 10.66 7.03
N ALA A 320 -8.71 9.36 7.24
CA ALA A 320 -8.66 8.37 6.17
C ALA A 320 -10.01 8.21 5.46
N LEU A 321 -11.09 8.05 6.23
CA LEU A 321 -12.45 7.91 5.69
C LEU A 321 -12.85 9.13 4.84
N LYS A 322 -12.62 10.34 5.37
CA LYS A 322 -12.92 11.58 4.66
C LYS A 322 -12.04 11.74 3.41
N SER A 323 -10.75 11.44 3.52
CA SER A 323 -9.76 11.54 2.43
C SER A 323 -10.15 10.68 1.22
N ILE A 324 -10.48 9.40 1.44
CA ILE A 324 -10.85 8.46 0.36
C ILE A 324 -12.13 8.89 -0.34
N ARG A 325 -13.12 9.36 0.42
CA ARG A 325 -14.40 9.82 -0.15
C ARG A 325 -14.27 11.08 -0.98
N MET A 326 -13.45 12.04 -0.53
CA MET A 326 -13.13 13.22 -1.33
C MET A 326 -12.42 12.81 -2.62
N ALA A 327 -11.46 11.88 -2.53
CA ALA A 327 -10.69 11.41 -3.68
C ALA A 327 -11.56 10.79 -4.78
N ARG A 328 -12.75 10.23 -4.47
CA ARG A 328 -13.70 9.73 -5.48
C ARG A 328 -14.12 10.80 -6.49
N GLN A 329 -14.15 12.08 -6.10
CA GLN A 329 -14.57 13.20 -6.94
C GLN A 329 -13.41 14.11 -7.38
N GLU A 330 -12.19 13.81 -6.95
CA GLU A 330 -11.00 14.62 -7.26
C GLU A 330 -10.17 14.00 -8.37
N SER A 331 -9.43 14.84 -9.08
CA SER A 331 -8.28 14.44 -9.89
C SER A 331 -7.11 13.96 -9.02
N LEU A 332 -6.15 13.28 -9.65
CA LEU A 332 -4.89 12.92 -8.98
C LEU A 332 -4.16 14.18 -8.48
N ALA A 333 -4.15 15.26 -9.27
CA ALA A 333 -3.50 16.51 -8.89
C ALA A 333 -4.16 17.16 -7.65
N GLU A 334 -5.49 17.22 -7.63
CA GLU A 334 -6.25 17.74 -6.48
C GLU A 334 -6.05 16.88 -5.23
N THR A 335 -6.09 15.55 -5.40
CA THR A 335 -5.86 14.59 -4.30
C THR A 335 -4.46 14.79 -3.70
N LEU A 336 -3.41 14.88 -4.53
CA LEU A 336 -2.05 15.08 -4.05
C LEU A 336 -1.87 16.43 -3.35
N LYS A 337 -2.48 17.51 -3.85
CA LYS A 337 -2.47 18.82 -3.16
C LYS A 337 -3.14 18.74 -1.80
N ARG A 338 -4.30 18.08 -1.71
CA ARG A 338 -5.03 17.89 -0.46
C ARG A 338 -4.26 17.03 0.53
N GLU A 339 -3.72 15.89 0.10
CA GLU A 339 -2.92 15.03 0.96
C GLU A 339 -1.63 15.73 1.43
N TYR A 340 -1.04 16.62 0.63
CA TYR A 340 0.17 17.34 1.00
C TYR A 340 -0.08 18.24 2.21
N ARG A 341 -1.19 18.98 2.18
CA ARG A 341 -1.69 19.77 3.31
C ARG A 341 -1.86 18.92 4.57
N MET A 342 -2.50 17.76 4.43
CA MET A 342 -2.73 16.83 5.53
C MET A 342 -1.42 16.33 6.13
N SER A 343 -0.45 15.94 5.29
CA SER A 343 0.86 15.42 5.71
C SER A 343 1.71 16.49 6.40
N CYS A 344 1.74 17.71 5.86
CA CYS A 344 2.42 18.83 6.50
C CYS A 344 1.85 19.14 7.89
N ARG A 345 0.52 19.10 8.05
CA ARG A 345 -0.14 19.32 9.35
C ARG A 345 0.06 18.17 10.33
N ALA A 346 0.04 16.93 9.85
CA ALA A 346 0.37 15.75 10.65
C ALA A 346 1.78 15.83 11.22
N ILE A 347 2.76 16.24 10.41
CA ILE A 347 4.13 16.43 10.88
C ILE A 347 4.29 17.66 11.79
N ALA A 348 3.66 18.80 11.48
CA ALA A 348 3.69 19.96 12.40
C ALA A 348 3.14 19.57 13.79
N GLY A 349 2.12 18.70 13.80
CA GLY A 349 1.55 18.13 15.01
C GLY A 349 0.93 19.18 15.93
N ASN A 350 0.38 20.25 15.35
CA ASN A 350 -0.30 21.30 16.10
C ASN A 350 -1.70 20.88 16.55
N ILE A 351 -2.33 19.97 15.82
CA ILE A 351 -3.67 19.44 16.11
C ILE A 351 -3.56 18.18 16.97
N SER A 352 -2.70 17.24 16.56
CA SER A 352 -2.44 16.00 17.30
C SER A 352 -0.97 15.60 17.18
N LYS A 353 -0.45 14.87 18.18
CA LYS A 353 0.87 14.25 18.16
C LYS A 353 0.83 12.76 17.78
N ASP A 354 -0.30 12.26 17.28
CA ASP A 354 -0.51 10.84 16.97
C ASP A 354 0.54 10.28 16.00
N PHE A 355 0.97 11.02 14.98
CA PHE A 355 2.05 10.56 14.09
C PHE A 355 3.31 10.19 14.89
N TYR A 356 3.73 11.05 15.81
CA TYR A 356 4.92 10.83 16.61
C TYR A 356 4.72 9.66 17.57
N GLU A 357 3.56 9.59 18.22
CA GLU A 357 3.24 8.52 19.15
C GLU A 357 3.14 7.14 18.48
N GLY A 358 2.49 7.07 17.31
CA GLY A 358 2.35 5.84 16.54
C GLY A 358 3.68 5.34 16.01
N VAL A 359 4.53 6.24 15.48
CA VAL A 359 5.88 5.88 15.06
C VAL A 359 6.74 5.46 16.25
N ARG A 360 6.64 6.14 17.40
CA ARG A 360 7.32 5.73 18.64
C ARG A 360 6.94 4.30 19.02
N ALA A 361 5.64 4.05 19.18
CA ALA A 361 5.10 2.79 19.67
C ALA A 361 5.42 1.60 18.76
N HIS A 362 5.38 1.78 17.43
CA HIS A 362 5.53 0.68 16.48
C HIS A 362 6.93 0.51 15.90
N LEU A 363 7.72 1.58 15.79
CA LEU A 363 8.96 1.56 15.00
C LEU A 363 10.22 1.94 15.78
N ILE A 364 10.08 2.75 16.83
CA ILE A 364 11.21 3.19 17.67
C ILE A 364 11.32 2.31 18.91
N GLU A 365 10.31 2.34 19.78
CA GLU A 365 10.29 1.62 21.06
C GLU A 365 9.70 0.21 20.91
N LYS A 366 8.79 0.02 19.94
CA LYS A 366 8.18 -1.28 19.63
C LYS A 366 7.45 -1.91 20.81
N ASP A 367 6.79 -1.09 21.63
CA ASP A 367 5.89 -1.55 22.68
C ASP A 367 4.50 -1.96 22.12
N HIS A 368 4.18 -1.50 20.90
CA HIS A 368 2.88 -1.70 20.24
C HIS A 368 1.69 -1.19 21.07
N ASP A 369 1.89 -0.18 21.91
CA ASP A 369 0.87 0.38 22.82
C ASP A 369 0.78 1.92 22.71
N PRO A 370 0.37 2.46 21.54
CA PRO A 370 0.29 3.89 21.31
C PRO A 370 -0.76 4.56 22.20
N LYS A 371 -0.44 5.77 22.68
CA LYS A 371 -1.30 6.62 23.52
C LYS A 371 -1.87 7.77 22.70
N TRP A 372 -2.92 7.46 21.94
CA TRP A 372 -3.57 8.41 21.05
C TRP A 372 -4.17 9.62 21.77
N SER A 373 -4.09 10.77 21.10
CA SER A 373 -4.66 12.04 21.53
C SER A 373 -5.27 12.76 20.32
N PRO A 374 -6.59 12.74 20.13
CA PRO A 374 -7.62 12.22 21.06
C PRO A 374 -7.64 10.69 21.22
N SER A 375 -8.04 10.20 22.39
CA SER A 375 -8.02 8.76 22.73
C SER A 375 -9.26 7.98 22.31
N TYR A 376 -10.36 8.67 21.96
CA TYR A 376 -11.63 8.06 21.54
C TYR A 376 -12.20 8.82 20.33
N LEU A 377 -13.01 8.15 19.51
CA LEU A 377 -13.59 8.73 18.29
C LEU A 377 -14.49 9.93 18.59
N GLU A 378 -15.25 9.87 19.67
CA GLU A 378 -16.18 10.90 20.13
C GLU A 378 -15.48 12.19 20.58
N MET A 379 -14.18 12.10 20.88
CA MET A 379 -13.35 13.27 21.23
C MET A 379 -12.74 13.95 20.00
N VAL A 380 -12.84 13.35 18.83
CA VAL A 380 -12.38 13.94 17.58
C VAL A 380 -13.50 14.80 17.01
N SER A 381 -13.34 16.13 17.08
CA SER A 381 -14.32 17.07 16.54
C SER A 381 -14.15 17.25 15.03
N ASP A 382 -15.22 17.72 14.37
CA ASP A 382 -15.20 18.00 12.94
C ASP A 382 -14.18 19.10 12.61
N GLU A 383 -14.01 20.10 13.49
CA GLU A 383 -13.01 21.16 13.32
C GLU A 383 -11.57 20.62 13.34
N MET A 384 -11.28 19.62 14.19
CA MET A 384 -9.96 18.96 14.18
C MET A 384 -9.71 18.27 12.84
N VAL A 385 -10.72 17.58 12.30
CA VAL A 385 -10.64 16.89 11.02
C VAL A 385 -10.47 17.90 9.90
N ASP A 386 -11.36 18.88 9.81
CA ASP A 386 -11.43 19.90 8.75
C ASP A 386 -10.14 20.70 8.64
N ALA A 387 -9.52 21.05 9.78
CA ALA A 387 -8.25 21.76 9.81
C ALA A 387 -7.12 21.04 9.04
N TYR A 388 -7.13 19.71 8.91
CA TYR A 388 -6.14 19.01 8.08
C TYR A 388 -6.28 19.29 6.57
N PHE A 389 -7.50 19.58 6.12
CA PHE A 389 -7.86 19.74 4.70
C PHE A 389 -7.83 21.19 4.21
N GLU A 390 -7.87 22.15 5.13
CA GLU A 390 -7.87 23.58 4.80
C GLU A 390 -6.68 23.95 3.90
N PRO A 391 -6.86 24.84 2.91
CA PRO A 391 -5.73 25.42 2.18
C PRO A 391 -4.73 26.11 3.12
N PHE A 392 -3.48 26.25 2.69
CA PHE A 392 -2.55 27.14 3.38
C PHE A 392 -2.92 28.60 3.13
N GLU A 393 -2.69 29.47 4.12
CA GLU A 393 -2.93 30.91 3.97
C GLU A 393 -2.04 31.53 2.89
N ASN A 394 -0.82 31.02 2.76
CA ASN A 394 0.15 31.43 1.76
C ASN A 394 0.15 30.43 0.59
N GLU A 395 -0.26 30.88 -0.59
CA GLU A 395 -0.29 30.07 -1.81
C GLU A 395 1.09 29.49 -2.17
N ALA A 396 2.19 30.15 -1.80
CA ALA A 396 3.55 29.62 -2.04
C ALA A 396 3.88 28.36 -1.21
N GLU A 397 3.09 28.06 -0.17
CA GLU A 397 3.21 26.83 0.62
C GLU A 397 2.40 25.68 0.02
N GLU A 398 1.54 25.92 -0.96
CA GLU A 398 0.79 24.86 -1.62
C GLU A 398 1.70 23.95 -2.46
N LEU A 399 1.25 22.72 -2.67
CA LEU A 399 1.95 21.80 -3.56
C LEU A 399 1.82 22.28 -5.00
N ASP A 400 2.93 22.81 -5.51
CA ASP A 400 3.07 23.09 -6.93
C ASP A 400 3.36 21.79 -7.71
N LEU A 401 2.48 21.51 -8.67
CA LEU A 401 2.53 20.35 -9.56
C LEU A 401 2.59 20.87 -11.01
N PRO A 402 3.38 20.23 -11.90
CA PRO A 402 3.51 20.62 -13.31
C PRO A 402 2.26 20.25 -14.14
N THR A 403 1.09 20.73 -13.72
CA THR A 403 -0.23 20.49 -14.32
C THR A 403 -0.30 21.05 -15.74
N SER A 404 0.05 22.31 -15.95
CA SER A 404 0.01 22.95 -17.28
C SER A 404 0.91 22.30 -18.34
N GLU A 405 1.97 21.60 -17.93
CA GLU A 405 2.89 20.89 -18.84
C GLU A 405 2.43 19.46 -19.17
N ARG A 406 1.55 18.91 -18.33
CA ARG A 406 1.16 17.49 -18.34
C ARG A 406 -0.32 17.26 -18.65
N GLU A 407 -1.20 18.21 -18.33
CA GLU A 407 -2.63 18.21 -18.65
C GLU A 407 -2.83 18.61 -20.12
N GLY A 408 -3.43 17.69 -20.89
CA GLY A 408 -3.56 17.77 -22.35
C GLY A 408 -3.58 16.41 -23.04
N ILE A 409 -3.36 15.31 -22.31
CA ILE A 409 -3.42 13.93 -22.83
C ILE A 409 -4.25 13.00 -21.93
N TYR A 410 -4.30 13.22 -20.60
CA TYR A 410 -5.10 12.41 -19.66
C TYR A 410 -5.81 13.34 -18.67
N GLY A 411 -7.15 13.35 -18.70
CA GLY A 411 -7.99 13.95 -17.68
C GLY A 411 -7.99 13.16 -16.37
N ALA A 412 -8.51 13.78 -15.32
CA ALA A 412 -8.74 13.15 -14.02
C ALA A 412 -9.58 11.85 -14.10
N GLU A 413 -10.57 11.87 -14.98
CA GLU A 413 -11.48 10.76 -15.26
C GLU A 413 -10.71 9.63 -15.97
N ASP A 414 -9.87 9.97 -16.97
CA ASP A 414 -9.08 9.00 -17.72
C ASP A 414 -8.15 8.14 -16.84
N ILE A 415 -7.53 8.70 -15.79
CA ILE A 415 -6.64 7.93 -14.89
C ILE A 415 -7.44 6.96 -14.00
N LYS A 416 -8.61 7.37 -13.52
CA LYS A 416 -9.47 6.49 -12.71
C LYS A 416 -10.07 5.38 -13.57
N ASP A 417 -10.48 5.74 -14.77
CA ASP A 417 -10.99 4.81 -15.76
C ASP A 417 -9.88 3.84 -16.15
N ASP A 418 -8.63 4.27 -16.38
CA ASP A 418 -7.51 3.36 -16.64
C ASP A 418 -7.25 2.37 -15.47
N ILE A 419 -7.28 2.85 -14.22
CA ILE A 419 -7.15 1.98 -13.03
C ILE A 419 -8.33 0.99 -12.97
N SER A 420 -9.53 1.40 -13.41
CA SER A 420 -10.75 0.60 -13.36
C SER A 420 -10.92 -0.36 -14.56
N ASP A 421 -10.49 0.04 -15.76
CA ASP A 421 -10.67 -0.61 -17.07
C ASP A 421 -9.58 -1.64 -17.37
N GLN A 422 -8.36 -1.44 -16.83
CA GLN A 422 -7.34 -2.50 -16.79
C GLN A 422 -7.88 -3.82 -16.18
N ALA A 423 -8.99 -3.75 -15.45
CA ALA A 423 -9.66 -4.90 -14.87
C ALA A 423 -10.76 -5.57 -15.73
N ALA A 424 -11.28 -4.91 -16.77
CA ALA A 424 -12.37 -5.45 -17.61
C ALA A 424 -11.88 -6.53 -18.59
N HIS A 425 -10.59 -6.51 -18.97
CA HIS A 425 -10.03 -7.42 -19.96
C HIS A 425 -9.88 -8.88 -19.46
N LEU A 426 -9.99 -9.12 -18.15
CA LEU A 426 -9.97 -10.46 -17.54
C LEU A 426 -11.34 -11.17 -17.63
N GLU A 427 -12.45 -10.44 -17.71
CA GLU A 427 -13.79 -11.03 -17.84
C GLU A 427 -14.02 -11.66 -19.22
N GLY A 428 -13.35 -11.16 -20.26
CA GLY A 428 -13.37 -11.73 -21.60
C GLY A 428 -12.58 -13.03 -21.77
N LYS A 429 -11.81 -13.45 -20.76
CA LYS A 429 -10.95 -14.66 -20.78
C LYS A 429 -11.40 -15.76 -19.80
N LYS A 430 -12.66 -15.74 -19.34
CA LYS A 430 -13.25 -16.84 -18.55
C LYS A 430 -13.38 -18.17 -19.31
N GLU A 431 -13.11 -18.21 -20.60
CA GLU A 431 -12.93 -19.45 -21.34
C GLU A 431 -11.44 -19.68 -21.62
N VAL A 432 -10.96 -20.90 -21.33
CA VAL A 432 -9.62 -21.45 -21.58
C VAL A 432 -8.70 -21.51 -20.35
N GLN A 433 -9.00 -22.42 -19.41
CA GLN A 433 -8.23 -23.65 -19.19
C GLN A 433 -8.77 -24.44 -17.98
N GLY A 434 -9.40 -25.58 -18.25
CA GLY A 434 -9.25 -26.77 -17.42
C GLY A 434 -10.04 -26.88 -16.10
N VAL A 435 -11.34 -26.59 -16.09
CA VAL A 435 -12.22 -27.23 -15.09
C VAL A 435 -12.48 -28.66 -15.57
N ARG A 436 -11.82 -29.63 -14.94
CA ARG A 436 -12.17 -31.04 -15.14
C ARG A 436 -13.59 -31.27 -14.63
N GLU A 437 -14.43 -31.78 -15.52
CA GLU A 437 -15.74 -32.36 -15.22
C GLU A 437 -15.58 -33.47 -14.17
N SER A 438 -15.89 -33.17 -12.91
CA SER A 438 -16.50 -34.08 -11.96
C SER A 438 -16.86 -33.27 -10.72
N ASP A 439 -18.14 -32.92 -10.59
CA ASP A 439 -18.88 -32.93 -9.32
C ASP A 439 -20.27 -32.31 -9.58
N GLU A 440 -21.12 -33.08 -10.28
CA GLU A 440 -22.56 -32.84 -10.45
C GLU A 440 -23.36 -32.92 -9.13
N ASP A 441 -22.69 -33.03 -7.97
CA ASP A 441 -23.34 -33.16 -6.66
C ASP A 441 -23.52 -31.82 -5.91
N ILE A 442 -22.99 -30.70 -6.41
CA ILE A 442 -23.18 -29.37 -5.78
C ILE A 442 -24.37 -28.60 -6.38
N LEU A 443 -24.83 -28.95 -7.59
CA LEU A 443 -26.00 -28.33 -8.23
C LEU A 443 -27.35 -28.90 -7.76
N ASN A 444 -27.37 -30.01 -7.01
CA ASN A 444 -28.60 -30.61 -6.48
C ASN A 444 -28.97 -30.13 -5.06
N TRP A 445 -28.28 -29.14 -4.49
CA TRP A 445 -28.57 -28.62 -3.15
C TRP A 445 -29.24 -27.22 -3.12
N ALA A 446 -29.49 -26.59 -4.28
CA ALA A 446 -30.06 -25.24 -4.36
C ALA A 446 -31.46 -25.14 -5.03
N VAL A 447 -32.14 -26.25 -5.31
CA VAL A 447 -33.52 -26.25 -5.86
C VAL A 447 -34.38 -27.26 -5.09
N GLY A 448 -34.81 -26.90 -3.88
CA GLY A 448 -35.46 -27.87 -3.00
C GLY A 448 -36.29 -27.34 -1.84
N VAL A 449 -36.76 -26.09 -1.83
CA VAL A 449 -37.84 -25.68 -0.90
C VAL A 449 -38.74 -24.62 -1.54
N SER A 450 -39.59 -25.02 -2.48
CA SER A 450 -40.93 -24.44 -2.60
C SER A 450 -41.85 -25.44 -3.30
N HIS A 451 -43.08 -25.56 -2.78
CA HIS A 451 -44.22 -26.33 -3.29
C HIS A 451 -44.35 -27.81 -2.88
N ASN A 452 -45.24 -28.03 -1.90
CA ASN A 452 -46.42 -28.93 -1.93
C ASN A 452 -46.91 -29.11 -0.48
N LEU A 453 -48.14 -28.78 -0.03
CA LEU A 453 -49.47 -29.01 -0.61
C LEU A 453 -50.55 -28.09 0.02
N ARG A 454 -51.46 -27.58 -0.81
CA ARG A 454 -52.89 -27.49 -0.50
C ARG A 454 -53.59 -28.59 -1.31
N THR A 455 -54.01 -29.65 -0.62
CA THR A 455 -55.28 -30.38 -0.79
C THR A 455 -55.39 -31.36 0.37
#